data_AF-A0A1H8EIM9-F1
#
_entry.id   AF-A0A1H8EIM9-F1
#
_cell.length_a   1.000
_cell.length_b   1.000
_cell.length_c   1.000
_cell.angle_alpha   90.00
_cell.angle_beta   90.00
_cell.angle_gamma   90.00
#
_symmetry.space_group_name_H-M   'P 1'
#
loop_
_entity.id
_entity.type
_entity.pdbx_description
1 polymer ?
#
loop_
_entity_poly.entity_id
_entity_poly.type
_entity_poly.pdbx_seq_one_letter_code
_entity_poly.pdbx_strand_id
1 'polypeptide(L)' 'MVSKDNKLSVRRQCALLTLARSNLYYEPKGESAENLRFMALIHCPAGAWHGHAAERGQAVLGDAVVRIAPN' A
#
# COMPACT_ATOMS: atom_id res chain seq x y z
N MET A 1 -27.84 -1.64 -6.50
CA MET A 1 -27.72 -0.18 -6.29
C MET A 1 -28.29 0.15 -4.92
N VAL A 2 -27.61 0.96 -4.10
CA VAL A 2 -28.12 1.42 -2.79
C VAL A 2 -28.88 2.74 -3.00
N SER A 3 -30.10 2.86 -2.47
CA SER A 3 -30.92 4.06 -2.62
C SER A 3 -31.59 4.51 -1.32
N LYS A 4 -31.87 5.81 -1.20
CA LYS A 4 -32.56 6.37 -0.03
C LYS A 4 -34.07 6.09 -0.06
N ASP A 5 -34.66 6.03 -1.25
CA ASP A 5 -36.11 5.87 -1.46
C ASP A 5 -36.57 4.39 -1.41
N ASN A 6 -35.86 3.54 -0.68
CA ASN A 6 -36.19 2.14 -0.51
C ASN A 6 -36.92 1.90 0.82
N LYS A 7 -37.73 0.84 0.88
CA LYS A 7 -38.37 0.37 2.12
C LYS A 7 -37.36 -0.04 3.19
N LEU A 8 -36.16 -0.48 2.78
CA LEU A 8 -35.07 -0.87 3.67
C LEU A 8 -34.15 0.32 3.94
N SER A 9 -33.67 0.45 5.17
CA SER A 9 -32.66 1.45 5.50
C SER A 9 -31.36 1.18 4.75
N VAL A 10 -30.61 2.25 4.44
CA VAL A 10 -29.27 2.18 3.82
C VAL A 10 -28.36 1.18 4.55
N ARG A 11 -28.44 1.11 5.89
CA ARG A 11 -27.66 0.14 6.68
C ARG A 11 -28.01 -1.31 6.36
N ARG A 12 -29.30 -1.63 6.25
CA ARG A 12 -29.78 -2.98 5.89
C ARG A 12 -29.43 -3.32 4.45
N GLN A 13 -29.56 -2.36 3.53
CA GLN A 13 -29.15 -2.53 2.13
C GLN A 13 -27.64 -2.83 2.02
N CYS A 14 -26.78 -2.07 2.71
CA CYS A 14 -25.34 -2.32 2.73
C CYS A 14 -24.99 -3.69 3.34
N ALA A 15 -25.67 -4.10 4.42
CA ALA A 15 -25.46 -5.42 5.04
C ALA A 15 -25.81 -6.57 4.09
N LEU A 16 -26.95 -6.48 3.39
CA LEU A 16 -27.38 -7.49 2.43
C LEU A 16 -26.44 -7.61 1.22
N LEU A 17 -25.84 -6.50 0.79
CA LEU A 17 -24.91 -6.46 -0.33
C LEU A 17 -23.44 -6.64 0.08
N THR A 18 -23.18 -6.87 1.37
CA THR A 18 -21.81 -6.98 1.92
C THR A 18 -20.94 -5.75 1.59
N LEU A 19 -21.57 -4.58 1.50
CA LEU A 19 -20.89 -3.32 1.19
C LEU A 19 -20.50 -2.58 2.47
N ALA A 20 -19.27 -2.08 2.50
CA ALA A 20 -18.85 -1.13 3.52
C ALA A 20 -19.57 0.22 3.32
N ARG A 21 -20.11 0.79 4.39
CA ARG A 21 -20.81 2.09 4.34
C ARG A 21 -19.91 3.25 3.93
N SER A 22 -18.61 3.12 4.16
CA SER A 22 -17.60 4.09 3.73
C SER A 22 -17.70 4.37 2.23
N ASN A 23 -17.98 3.34 1.42
CA ASN A 23 -18.07 3.45 -0.04
C ASN A 23 -19.27 4.29 -0.50
N LEU A 24 -20.24 4.54 0.38
CA LEU A 24 -21.40 5.39 0.08
C LEU A 24 -21.17 6.85 0.51
N TYR A 25 -20.41 7.06 1.59
CA TYR A 25 -20.25 8.38 2.20
C TYR A 25 -18.95 9.08 1.82
N TYR A 26 -17.93 8.31 1.45
CA TYR A 26 -16.61 8.83 1.12
C TYR A 26 -16.22 8.36 -0.27
N GLU A 27 -15.74 9.31 -1.07
CA GLU A 27 -15.09 9.00 -2.33
C GLU A 27 -13.64 8.60 -2.06
N PRO A 28 -13.11 7.55 -2.72
CA PRO A 28 -11.71 7.18 -2.58
C PRO A 28 -10.83 8.35 -2.98
N LYS A 29 -10.07 8.87 -2.02
CA LYS A 29 -9.05 9.87 -2.34
C LYS A 29 -7.87 9.14 -2.99
N GLY A 30 -7.50 9.58 -4.19
CA GLY A 30 -6.27 9.10 -4.83
C GLY A 30 -5.04 9.38 -3.95
N GLU A 31 -4.03 8.54 -4.10
CA GLU A 31 -2.81 8.66 -3.31
C GLU A 31 -1.83 9.66 -3.93
N SER A 32 -1.09 10.39 -3.09
CA SER A 32 -0.06 11.30 -3.59
C SER A 32 1.11 10.51 -4.18
N ALA A 33 1.85 11.11 -5.10
CA ALA A 33 3.04 10.49 -5.69
C ALA A 33 4.08 10.10 -4.61
N GLU A 34 4.16 10.89 -3.53
CA GLU A 34 5.02 10.58 -2.39
C GLU A 34 4.51 9.37 -1.59
N ASN A 35 3.21 9.28 -1.30
CA ASN A 35 2.65 8.14 -0.58
C ASN A 35 2.76 6.84 -1.39
N LEU A 36 2.58 6.91 -2.71
CA LEU A 36 2.82 5.78 -3.62
C LEU A 36 4.27 5.29 -3.53
N ARG A 37 5.25 6.21 -3.47
CA ARG A 37 6.67 5.84 -3.27
C ARG A 37 6.89 5.15 -1.93
N PHE A 38 6.29 5.65 -0.85
CA PHE A 38 6.39 5.00 0.46
C PHE A 38 5.73 3.62 0.46
N MET A 39 4.55 3.48 -0.13
CA MET A 39 3.92 2.17 -0.26
C MET A 39 4.77 1.19 -1.05
N ALA A 40 5.46 1.61 -2.11
CA ALA A 40 6.41 0.76 -2.84
C ALA A 40 7.61 0.33 -1.97
N LEU A 41 8.13 1.25 -1.14
CA LEU A 41 9.21 0.95 -0.19
C LEU A 41 8.75 -0.01 0.93
N ILE A 42 7.53 0.18 1.44
CA ILE A 42 6.92 -0.68 2.48
C ILE A 42 6.52 -2.04 1.91
N HIS A 43 6.07 -2.07 0.65
CA HIS A 43 5.70 -3.29 -0.07
C HIS A 43 6.91 -4.21 -0.28
N CYS A 44 8.13 -3.65 -0.31
CA CYS A 44 9.34 -4.46 -0.21
C CYS A 44 9.31 -5.22 1.12
N PRO A 45 9.14 -6.55 1.11
CA PRO A 45 8.90 -7.30 2.32
C PRO A 45 10.11 -7.19 3.25
N ALA A 46 9.87 -6.77 4.49
CA ALA A 46 10.87 -6.73 5.55
C ALA A 46 11.61 -8.07 5.76
N GLY A 47 11.08 -9.19 5.22
CA GLY A 47 11.72 -10.50 5.19
C GLY A 47 12.85 -10.68 4.15
N ALA A 48 13.04 -9.76 3.20
CA ALA A 48 14.17 -9.78 2.27
C ALA A 48 15.46 -9.15 2.86
N TRP A 49 15.37 -8.54 4.06
CA TRP A 49 16.49 -7.87 4.72
C TRP A 49 17.44 -8.81 5.50
N HIS A 50 17.29 -10.13 5.35
CA HIS A 50 18.20 -11.13 5.93
C HIS A 50 18.94 -11.99 4.89
N GLY A 51 19.16 -11.48 3.68
CA GLY A 51 19.82 -12.28 2.62
C GLY A 51 20.95 -11.63 1.83
N HIS A 52 21.09 -10.29 1.81
CA HIS A 52 22.04 -9.65 0.88
C HIS A 52 22.95 -8.56 1.46
N ALA A 53 22.82 -8.18 2.73
CA ALA A 53 23.60 -7.07 3.28
C ALA A 53 25.00 -7.44 3.82
N ALA A 54 25.37 -8.72 3.92
CA ALA A 54 26.55 -9.11 4.73
C ALA A 54 27.73 -9.73 3.99
N GLU A 55 27.67 -10.07 2.69
CA GLU A 55 28.72 -10.96 2.15
C GLU A 55 29.80 -10.32 1.28
N ARG A 56 29.68 -9.08 0.76
CA ARG A 56 30.71 -8.58 -0.20
C ARG A 56 31.13 -7.11 -0.13
N GLY A 57 30.81 -6.37 0.95
CA GLY A 57 31.31 -4.99 1.13
C GLY A 57 31.07 -4.05 -0.08
N GLN A 58 30.03 -4.31 -0.86
CA GLN A 58 29.72 -3.63 -2.11
C GLN A 58 28.22 -3.35 -2.13
N ALA A 59 27.85 -2.09 -2.36
CA ALA A 59 26.48 -1.71 -2.64
C ALA A 59 26.34 -1.39 -4.13
N VAL A 60 25.20 -1.75 -4.69
CA VAL A 60 24.86 -1.45 -6.08
C VAL A 60 23.81 -0.35 -6.06
N LEU A 61 24.10 0.78 -6.72
CA LEU A 61 23.17 1.90 -6.87
C LEU A 61 22.98 2.17 -8.37
N GLY A 62 21.88 1.67 -8.94
CA GLY A 62 21.71 1.60 -10.40
C GLY A 62 22.68 0.59 -11.03
N ASP A 63 23.30 0.91 -12.17
CA ASP A 63 24.29 0.03 -12.83
C ASP A 63 25.72 0.17 -12.27
N ALA A 64 25.92 1.02 -11.25
CA ALA A 64 27.22 1.27 -10.66
C ALA A 64 27.42 0.46 -9.37
N VAL A 65 28.53 -0.28 -9.30
CA VAL A 65 28.98 -0.97 -8.08
C VAL A 65 29.90 -0.05 -7.29
N VAL A 66 29.48 0.34 -6.09
CA VAL A 66 30.28 1.13 -5.16
C VAL A 66 30.85 0.22 -4.07
N ARG A 67 32.18 0.20 -3.93
CA ARG A 67 32.83 -0.45 -2.78
C ARG A 67 32.61 0.39 -1.54
N ILE A 68 32.00 -0.21 -0.52
CA ILE A 68 31.87 0.44 0.78
C ILE A 68 33.13 0.10 1.56
N ALA A 69 34.03 1.07 1.68
CA ALA A 69 35.17 0.96 2.59
C ALA A 69 34.66 1.10 4.03
N PRO A 70 35.07 0.21 4.96
CA PRO A 70 34.72 0.39 6.36
C PRO A 70 35.59 1.51 6.93
N ASN A 71 34.96 2.60 7.35
CA ASN A 71 35.48 3.46 8.42
C ASN A 71 34.30 4.01 9.22
#